data_AF-A0A838RU64-F1
#
_entry.id   AF-A0A838RU64-F1
#
_cell.length_a   1.000
_cell.length_b   1.000
_cell.length_c   1.000
_cell.angle_alpha   90.00
_cell.angle_beta   90.00
_cell.angle_gamma   90.00
#
_symmetry.space_group_name_H-M   'P 1'
#
loop_
_entity.id
_entity.type
_entity.pdbx_description
1 polymer ?
#
loop_
_entity_poly.entity_id
_entity_poly.type
_entity_poly.pdbx_seq_one_letter_code
_entity_poly.pdbx_strand_id
1 'polypeptide(L)'
;MMASEPSFSLRVDATNPGQFFACCGLLELAHRLWPGSEGWFEEKRFTIRAPERNKSASLDDLVDKLCKHRISGLSDKERQERDELEAEKRRLKREKKELSKDKDERRKALGTRAREGKVILESPFSLVLNWWQTDDDVDSVKTWAGQQEIHKVTRAAQDQIRDISDIFGLFDYACILRTPLEYQKNKLDSKKPVEPFYFDARRFAHALDVGFSLDVQNVETLAHPAVELLSLIGLQRFHPVAGSSKWRFRYCLWKQALSVYVAAAVVCDSVPAVDADVYEFRLLFRDDQKRYKAFSSATLIGDEL
;
A
#
# COMPACT_ATOMS: atom_id res chain seq x y z
N MET A 1 10.73 27.13 23.25
CA MET A 1 11.42 26.98 21.95
C MET A 1 10.39 27.27 20.89
N MET A 2 10.61 28.28 20.03
CA MET A 2 9.72 28.48 18.89
C MET A 2 9.82 27.26 17.97
N ALA A 3 8.67 26.69 17.62
CA ALA A 3 8.63 25.54 16.72
C ALA A 3 9.24 25.96 15.38
N SER A 4 10.28 25.25 14.93
CA SER A 4 10.82 25.42 13.59
C SER A 4 9.76 25.08 12.55
N GLU A 5 9.77 25.79 11.43
CA GLU A 5 8.78 25.64 10.36
C GLU A 5 8.75 24.21 9.81
N PRO A 6 7.56 23.69 9.46
CA PRO A 6 7.44 22.38 8.83
C PRO A 6 8.04 22.37 7.43
N SER A 7 8.54 21.20 7.01
CA SER A 7 9.06 21.02 5.63
C SER A 7 7.93 20.93 4.62
N PHE A 8 6.84 20.25 4.98
CA PHE A 8 5.60 20.25 4.21
C PHE A 8 4.44 19.70 5.05
N SER A 9 3.21 19.98 4.60
CA SER A 9 1.98 19.46 5.17
C SER A 9 0.99 19.13 4.05
N LEU A 10 0.23 18.05 4.21
CA LEU A 10 -0.83 17.67 3.29
C LEU A 10 -2.13 17.41 4.03
N ARG A 11 -3.27 17.50 3.33
CA ARG A 11 -4.57 17.18 3.90
C ARG A 11 -4.72 15.68 4.08
N VAL A 12 -5.38 15.29 5.16
CA VAL A 12 -5.68 13.90 5.50
C VAL A 12 -7.12 13.80 6.01
N ASP A 13 -7.83 12.80 5.52
CA ASP A 13 -9.08 12.33 6.09
C ASP A 13 -8.77 11.29 7.16
N ALA A 14 -8.88 11.71 8.42
CA ALA A 14 -8.70 10.88 9.60
C ALA A 14 -9.61 9.64 9.62
N THR A 15 -10.75 9.66 8.93
CA THR A 15 -11.69 8.52 8.86
C THR A 15 -11.32 7.52 7.77
N ASN A 16 -10.29 7.81 6.96
CA ASN A 16 -9.76 6.88 5.97
C ASN A 16 -8.47 6.24 6.48
N PRO A 17 -8.50 4.99 6.99
CA PRO A 17 -7.30 4.32 7.49
C PRO A 17 -6.21 4.21 6.42
N GLY A 18 -6.57 4.09 5.13
CA GLY A 18 -5.59 4.13 4.05
C GLY A 18 -4.82 5.44 4.01
N GLN A 19 -5.48 6.59 4.17
CA GLN A 19 -4.77 7.86 4.20
C GLN A 19 -3.89 7.99 5.45
N PHE A 20 -4.33 7.50 6.60
CA PHE A 20 -3.51 7.42 7.79
C PHE A 20 -2.23 6.60 7.58
N PHE A 21 -2.33 5.36 7.07
CA PHE A 21 -1.15 4.55 6.81
C PHE A 21 -0.29 5.12 5.68
N ALA A 22 -0.88 5.85 4.73
CA ALA A 22 -0.14 6.60 3.73
C ALA A 22 0.70 7.72 4.35
N CYS A 23 0.19 8.45 5.36
CA CYS A 23 0.98 9.40 6.16
C CYS A 23 2.16 8.71 6.86
N CYS A 24 1.93 7.54 7.47
CA CYS A 24 2.98 6.72 8.07
C CYS A 24 4.03 6.29 7.02
N GLY A 25 3.60 5.94 5.81
CA GLY A 25 4.49 5.65 4.69
C GLY A 25 5.33 6.85 4.26
N LEU A 26 4.74 8.05 4.20
CA LEU A 26 5.48 9.29 3.94
C LEU A 26 6.56 9.55 5.00
N LEU A 27 6.24 9.33 6.29
CA LEU A 27 7.21 9.50 7.37
C LEU A 27 8.36 8.49 7.28
N GLU A 28 8.08 7.22 6.94
CA GLU A 28 9.13 6.21 6.71
C GLU A 28 10.06 6.61 5.56
N LEU A 29 9.50 7.07 4.43
CA LEU A 29 10.28 7.52 3.29
C LEU A 29 11.08 8.79 3.60
N ALA A 30 10.46 9.75 4.28
CA ALA A 30 11.11 11.01 4.69
C ALA A 30 12.27 10.74 5.64
N HIS A 31 12.11 9.86 6.64
CA HIS A 31 13.23 9.48 7.53
C HIS A 31 14.37 8.80 6.77
N ARG A 32 14.07 8.00 5.74
CA ARG A 32 15.11 7.34 4.92
C ARG A 32 15.87 8.31 4.02
N LEU A 33 15.20 9.32 3.47
CA LEU A 33 15.83 10.37 2.67
C LEU A 33 16.56 11.41 3.54
N TRP A 34 15.92 11.78 4.65
CA TRP A 34 16.35 12.83 5.55
C TRP A 34 16.33 12.29 6.99
N PRO A 35 17.37 11.55 7.41
CA PRO A 35 17.42 10.93 8.73
C PRO A 35 17.19 11.94 9.85
N GLY A 36 16.27 11.62 10.76
CA GLY A 36 15.82 12.53 11.82
C GLY A 36 14.58 13.34 11.45
N SER A 37 13.88 13.00 10.37
CA SER A 37 12.57 13.55 10.08
C SER A 37 11.56 13.13 11.14
N GLU A 38 10.66 14.06 11.46
CA GLU A 38 9.57 13.87 12.42
C GLU A 38 8.25 14.20 11.75
N GLY A 39 7.17 13.55 12.19
CA GLY A 39 5.82 13.80 11.68
C GLY A 39 4.80 13.88 12.80
N TRP A 40 3.70 14.57 12.54
CA TRP A 40 2.56 14.71 13.44
C TRP A 40 1.27 15.05 12.70
N PHE A 41 0.14 14.80 13.37
CA PHE A 41 -1.17 15.19 12.90
C PHE A 41 -1.60 16.49 13.57
N GLU A 42 -2.21 17.37 12.80
CA GLU A 42 -2.79 18.62 13.31
C GLU A 42 -4.05 18.94 12.51
N GLU A 43 -5.18 19.05 13.21
CA GLU A 43 -6.51 19.25 12.63
C GLU A 43 -6.88 18.17 11.59
N LYS A 44 -6.69 18.48 10.30
CA LYS A 44 -6.96 17.63 9.13
C LYS A 44 -5.74 17.54 8.23
N ARG A 45 -4.57 17.69 8.82
CA ARG A 45 -3.29 17.68 8.11
C ARG A 45 -2.33 16.71 8.77
N PHE A 46 -1.49 16.13 7.93
CA PHE A 46 -0.28 15.48 8.36
C PHE A 46 0.91 16.33 7.95
N THR A 47 1.79 16.58 8.91
CA THR A 47 2.93 17.48 8.76
C THR A 47 4.22 16.71 8.97
N ILE A 48 5.21 16.97 8.13
CA ILE A 48 6.56 16.44 8.27
C ILE A 48 7.55 17.59 8.41
N ARG A 49 8.49 17.42 9.33
CA ARG A 49 9.66 18.27 9.49
C ARG A 49 10.92 17.45 9.28
N ALA A 50 11.69 17.82 8.27
CA ALA A 50 13.06 17.34 8.10
C ALA A 50 14.03 18.18 8.96
N PRO A 51 15.19 17.63 9.36
CA PRO A 51 16.21 18.39 10.08
C PRO A 51 16.75 19.56 9.27
N GLU A 52 17.20 20.64 9.93
CA GLU A 52 17.65 21.89 9.29
C GLU A 52 18.75 21.73 8.23
N ARG A 53 19.57 20.67 8.31
CA ARG A 53 20.57 20.35 7.28
C ARG A 53 19.96 20.02 5.91
N ASN A 54 18.66 19.71 5.87
CA ASN A 54 17.91 19.36 4.67
C ASN A 54 16.90 20.46 4.32
N LYS A 55 17.36 21.72 4.13
CA LYS A 55 16.47 22.87 3.85
C LYS A 55 15.63 22.73 2.58
N SER A 56 16.03 21.88 1.65
CA SER A 56 15.30 21.61 0.40
C SER A 56 14.32 20.43 0.50
N ALA A 57 14.13 19.85 1.68
CA ALA A 57 13.17 18.76 1.86
C ALA A 57 11.75 19.24 1.56
N SER A 58 11.11 18.65 0.56
CA SER A 58 9.76 18.97 0.14
C SER A 58 8.98 17.72 -0.25
N LEU A 59 7.65 17.83 -0.28
CA LEU A 59 6.80 16.72 -0.74
C LEU A 59 7.13 16.34 -2.19
N ASP A 60 7.37 17.34 -3.05
CA ASP A 60 7.76 17.12 -4.44
C ASP A 60 9.06 16.32 -4.58
N ASP A 61 10.11 16.64 -3.82
CA ASP A 61 11.37 15.87 -3.87
C ASP A 61 11.13 14.43 -3.41
N LEU A 62 10.40 14.21 -2.32
CA LEU A 62 10.09 12.86 -1.84
C LEU A 62 9.32 12.04 -2.89
N VAL A 63 8.26 12.61 -3.45
CA VAL A 63 7.43 11.94 -4.47
C VAL A 63 8.21 11.73 -5.76
N ASP A 64 9.05 12.68 -6.17
CA ASP A 64 9.95 12.54 -7.31
C ASP A 64 10.94 11.39 -7.09
N LYS A 65 11.57 11.29 -5.91
CA LYS A 65 12.44 10.16 -5.56
C LYS A 65 11.67 8.85 -5.54
N LEU A 66 10.47 8.80 -4.96
CA LEU A 66 9.63 7.60 -4.96
C LEU A 66 9.30 7.18 -6.39
N CYS A 67 8.99 8.12 -7.28
CA CYS A 67 8.64 7.84 -8.66
C CYS A 67 9.85 7.40 -9.50
N LYS A 68 11.02 8.02 -9.33
CA LYS A 68 12.21 7.76 -10.16
C LYS A 68 12.95 6.48 -9.80
N HIS A 69 12.87 6.02 -8.56
CA HIS A 69 13.65 4.88 -8.11
C HIS A 69 12.91 3.56 -8.31
N ARG A 70 13.71 2.51 -8.55
CA ARG A 70 13.21 1.19 -8.87
C ARG A 70 12.54 0.57 -7.65
N ILE A 71 11.34 0.06 -7.87
CA ILE A 71 10.70 -0.92 -6.98
C ILE A 71 10.92 -2.28 -7.64
N SER A 72 11.52 -3.22 -6.92
CA SER A 72 11.80 -4.56 -7.40
C SER A 72 11.00 -5.63 -6.64
N GLY A 73 10.80 -6.76 -7.30
CA GLY A 73 10.10 -7.93 -6.79
C GLY A 73 10.76 -9.19 -7.34
N LEU A 74 10.07 -9.92 -8.23
CA LEU A 74 10.77 -10.88 -9.08
C LEU A 74 11.83 -10.16 -9.96
N SER A 75 12.92 -10.85 -10.29
CA SER A 75 13.85 -10.37 -11.31
C SER A 75 13.25 -10.47 -12.72
N ASP A 76 13.82 -9.75 -13.69
CA ASP A 76 13.38 -9.83 -15.09
C ASP A 76 13.48 -11.27 -15.64
N LYS A 77 14.56 -11.98 -15.28
CA LYS A 77 14.77 -13.39 -15.64
C LYS A 77 13.67 -14.29 -15.05
N GLU A 78 13.32 -14.10 -13.78
CA GLU A 78 12.28 -14.89 -13.12
C GLU A 78 10.88 -14.61 -13.67
N ARG A 79 10.60 -13.35 -14.05
CA ARG A 79 9.36 -12.98 -14.75
C ARG A 79 9.28 -13.67 -16.11
N GLN A 80 10.34 -13.58 -16.90
CA GLN A 80 10.41 -14.20 -18.22
C GLN A 80 10.26 -15.73 -18.12
N GLU A 81 10.99 -16.36 -17.21
CA GLU A 81 10.91 -17.80 -16.96
C GLU A 81 9.48 -18.21 -16.59
N ARG A 82 8.81 -17.45 -15.71
CA ARG A 82 7.43 -17.70 -15.35
C ARG A 82 6.49 -17.61 -16.56
N ASP A 83 6.66 -16.59 -17.39
CA ASP A 83 5.84 -16.37 -18.58
C ASP A 83 5.99 -17.49 -19.62
N GLU A 84 7.23 -17.97 -19.81
CA GLU A 84 7.54 -19.12 -20.67
C GLU A 84 6.89 -20.40 -20.13
N LEU A 85 7.00 -20.66 -18.82
CA LEU A 85 6.38 -21.83 -18.18
C LEU A 85 4.84 -21.78 -18.25
N GLU A 86 4.23 -20.61 -18.11
CA GLU A 86 2.78 -20.42 -18.28
C GLU A 86 2.35 -20.63 -19.74
N ALA A 87 3.12 -20.13 -20.71
CA ALA A 87 2.85 -20.33 -22.13
C ALA A 87 3.00 -21.82 -22.52
N GLU A 88 4.04 -22.49 -22.04
CA GLU A 88 4.26 -23.93 -22.26
C GLU A 88 3.14 -24.75 -21.65
N LYS A 89 2.73 -24.46 -20.40
CA LYS A 89 1.60 -25.12 -19.75
C LYS A 89 0.31 -24.98 -20.55
N ARG A 90 0.03 -23.78 -21.09
CA ARG A 90 -1.15 -23.53 -21.95
C ARG A 90 -1.07 -24.32 -23.25
N ARG A 91 0.10 -24.40 -23.89
CA ARG A 91 0.31 -25.19 -25.11
C ARG A 91 0.10 -26.69 -24.85
N LEU A 92 0.75 -27.25 -23.84
CA LEU A 92 0.63 -28.66 -23.48
C LEU A 92 -0.81 -29.04 -23.11
N LYS A 93 -1.53 -28.16 -22.40
CA LYS A 93 -2.95 -28.36 -22.11
C LYS A 93 -3.80 -28.51 -23.38
N ARG A 94 -3.50 -27.77 -24.46
CA ARG A 94 -4.18 -27.92 -25.77
C ARG A 94 -3.84 -29.25 -26.45
N GLU A 95 -2.62 -29.73 -26.25
CA GLU A 95 -2.14 -31.03 -26.73
C GLU A 95 -2.56 -32.22 -25.83
N LYS A 96 -3.36 -31.99 -24.78
CA LYS A 96 -3.69 -32.98 -23.74
C LYS A 96 -2.45 -33.61 -23.08
N LYS A 97 -1.35 -32.87 -23.00
CA LYS A 97 -0.12 -33.24 -22.30
C LYS A 97 0.01 -32.42 -21.02
N GLU A 98 0.81 -32.94 -20.10
CA GLU A 98 1.16 -32.24 -18.87
C GLU A 98 2.57 -31.68 -18.94
N LEU A 99 2.78 -30.58 -18.22
CA LEU A 99 4.10 -30.03 -17.97
C LEU A 99 4.87 -31.00 -17.07
N SER A 100 6.19 -31.15 -17.27
CA SER A 100 6.99 -32.01 -16.39
C SER A 100 6.88 -31.55 -14.94
N LYS A 101 6.99 -32.50 -14.00
CA LYS A 101 6.82 -32.24 -12.55
C LYS A 101 7.71 -31.08 -12.07
N ASP A 102 9.00 -31.12 -12.41
CA ASP A 102 9.97 -30.09 -12.07
C ASP A 102 9.59 -28.70 -12.62
N LYS A 103 9.19 -28.62 -13.89
CA LYS A 103 8.74 -27.37 -14.50
C LYS A 103 7.45 -26.84 -13.87
N ASP A 104 6.48 -27.69 -13.52
CA ASP A 104 5.25 -27.24 -12.84
C ASP A 104 5.51 -26.81 -11.40
N GLU A 105 6.44 -27.47 -10.69
CA GLU A 105 6.91 -27.04 -9.37
C GLU A 105 7.59 -25.67 -9.44
N ARG A 106 8.50 -25.47 -10.40
CA ARG A 106 9.16 -24.17 -10.63
C ARG A 106 8.15 -23.06 -10.99
N ARG A 107 7.19 -23.36 -11.87
CA ARG A 107 6.10 -22.44 -12.23
C ARG A 107 5.28 -22.03 -11.00
N LYS A 108 4.91 -23.01 -10.16
CA LYS A 108 4.19 -22.77 -8.90
C LYS A 108 5.02 -21.91 -7.95
N ALA A 109 6.31 -22.20 -7.78
CA ALA A 109 7.20 -21.44 -6.91
C ALA A 109 7.33 -19.96 -7.36
N LEU A 110 7.52 -19.72 -8.65
CA LEU A 110 7.54 -18.37 -9.23
C LEU A 110 6.19 -17.66 -9.08
N GLY A 111 5.08 -18.38 -9.28
CA GLY A 111 3.73 -17.86 -9.06
C GLY A 111 3.45 -17.48 -7.60
N THR A 112 3.96 -18.24 -6.64
CA THR A 112 3.88 -17.88 -5.21
C THR A 112 4.74 -16.65 -4.92
N ARG A 113 5.99 -16.61 -5.40
CA ARG A 113 6.87 -15.44 -5.22
C ARG A 113 6.33 -14.17 -5.90
N ALA A 114 5.61 -14.28 -7.01
CA ALA A 114 4.96 -13.11 -7.62
C ALA A 114 3.81 -12.54 -6.77
N ARG A 115 3.07 -13.42 -6.08
CA ARG A 115 1.89 -13.08 -5.29
C ARG A 115 2.19 -12.70 -3.85
N GLU A 116 3.25 -13.25 -3.28
CA GLU A 116 3.54 -13.15 -1.84
C GLU A 116 5.03 -12.85 -1.57
N GLY A 117 5.86 -12.74 -2.61
CA GLY A 117 7.27 -12.38 -2.47
C GLY A 117 7.45 -10.93 -2.01
N LYS A 118 8.67 -10.63 -1.60
CA LYS A 118 9.05 -9.32 -1.08
C LYS A 118 8.99 -8.26 -2.17
N VAL A 119 8.67 -7.05 -1.78
CA VAL A 119 8.83 -5.84 -2.61
C VAL A 119 9.98 -5.02 -2.03
N ILE A 120 10.86 -4.51 -2.87
CA ILE A 120 12.06 -3.79 -2.44
C ILE A 120 12.03 -2.40 -3.09
N LEU A 121 11.96 -1.37 -2.26
CA LEU A 121 12.28 -0.01 -2.69
C LEU A 121 13.80 0.12 -2.63
N GLU A 122 14.42 0.22 -3.79
CA GLU A 122 15.89 0.31 -3.89
C GLU A 122 16.40 1.65 -3.33
N SER A 123 17.70 1.93 -3.50
CA SER A 123 18.27 3.24 -3.17
C SER A 123 17.41 4.36 -3.77
N PRO A 124 17.17 5.49 -3.07
CA PRO A 124 17.77 5.88 -1.79
C PRO A 124 17.07 5.29 -0.56
N PHE A 125 15.88 4.71 -0.69
CA PHE A 125 15.11 4.26 0.46
C PHE A 125 15.69 2.99 1.08
N SER A 126 16.12 2.03 0.27
CA SER A 126 16.68 0.75 0.74
C SER A 126 15.75 0.04 1.73
N LEU A 127 14.47 -0.09 1.36
CA LEU A 127 13.39 -0.62 2.20
C LEU A 127 12.85 -1.92 1.60
N VAL A 128 12.77 -2.96 2.43
CA VAL A 128 12.13 -4.23 2.07
C VAL A 128 10.75 -4.27 2.69
N LEU A 129 9.74 -4.46 1.85
CA LEU A 129 8.35 -4.69 2.22
C LEU A 129 8.07 -6.20 2.19
N ASN A 130 7.80 -6.79 3.34
CA ASN A 130 7.50 -8.21 3.52
C ASN A 130 6.74 -8.53 4.82
N TRP A 131 6.12 -7.54 5.47
CA TRP A 131 5.37 -7.72 6.73
C TRP A 131 4.27 -8.79 6.64
N TRP A 132 3.68 -9.00 5.47
CA TRP A 132 2.70 -10.06 5.24
C TRP A 132 3.27 -11.48 5.24
N GLN A 133 4.59 -11.65 5.35
CA GLN A 133 5.25 -12.95 5.43
C GLN A 133 5.50 -13.39 6.88
N THR A 134 5.28 -12.51 7.86
CA THR A 134 5.55 -12.80 9.27
C THR A 134 4.29 -13.21 10.04
N ASP A 135 3.11 -12.86 9.54
CA ASP A 135 1.83 -13.21 10.16
C ASP A 135 1.14 -14.33 9.38
N ASP A 136 1.10 -15.53 9.98
CA ASP A 136 0.24 -16.64 9.54
C ASP A 136 -1.24 -16.41 9.91
N ASP A 137 -1.57 -15.24 10.47
CA ASP A 137 -2.84 -15.03 11.14
C ASP A 137 -3.98 -14.66 10.16
N VAL A 138 -5.12 -15.29 10.36
CA VAL A 138 -6.38 -15.03 9.62
C VAL A 138 -6.83 -13.58 9.80
N ASP A 139 -6.37 -12.97 10.90
CA ASP A 139 -6.65 -11.59 11.30
C ASP A 139 -5.59 -10.60 10.83
N SER A 140 -4.72 -10.98 9.89
CA SER A 140 -3.80 -10.04 9.25
C SER A 140 -4.56 -8.91 8.51
N VAL A 141 -4.02 -7.68 8.61
CA VAL A 141 -4.43 -6.48 7.84
C VAL A 141 -4.10 -6.56 6.35
N LYS A 142 -3.52 -7.68 5.89
CA LYS A 142 -3.35 -8.02 4.48
C LYS A 142 -4.69 -8.01 3.75
N THR A 143 -4.79 -7.19 2.71
CA THR A 143 -6.02 -7.01 1.93
C THR A 143 -6.05 -7.78 0.61
N TRP A 144 -4.88 -8.12 0.05
CA TRP A 144 -4.76 -8.79 -1.24
C TRP A 144 -4.74 -10.31 -1.12
N ALA A 145 -5.27 -10.99 -2.14
CA ALA A 145 -5.32 -12.45 -2.19
C ALA A 145 -5.47 -13.00 -3.61
N GLY A 146 -5.51 -14.33 -3.72
CA GLY A 146 -5.86 -15.03 -4.96
C GLY A 146 -4.80 -14.92 -6.05
N GLN A 147 -5.10 -14.15 -7.10
CA GLN A 147 -4.21 -13.94 -8.27
C GLN A 147 -3.52 -12.57 -8.27
N GLN A 148 -3.73 -11.74 -7.24
CA GLN A 148 -3.07 -10.44 -7.14
C GLN A 148 -1.57 -10.62 -6.93
N GLU A 149 -0.79 -9.89 -7.72
CA GLU A 149 0.67 -9.86 -7.65
C GLU A 149 1.12 -8.55 -7.02
N ILE A 150 1.65 -8.60 -5.79
CA ILE A 150 1.93 -7.41 -4.97
C ILE A 150 2.79 -6.42 -5.76
N HIS A 151 3.91 -6.89 -6.31
CA HIS A 151 4.82 -6.03 -7.09
C HIS A 151 4.13 -5.38 -8.29
N LYS A 152 3.23 -6.10 -8.98
CA LYS A 152 2.46 -5.55 -10.11
C LYS A 152 1.56 -4.40 -9.64
N VAL A 153 0.86 -4.58 -8.53
CA VAL A 153 -0.03 -3.56 -7.96
C VAL A 153 0.76 -2.36 -7.46
N THR A 154 1.89 -2.59 -6.76
CA THR A 154 2.80 -1.53 -6.30
C THR A 154 3.32 -0.68 -7.45
N ARG A 155 3.77 -1.32 -8.53
CA ARG A 155 4.27 -0.63 -9.73
C ARG A 155 3.17 0.11 -10.48
N ALA A 156 1.96 -0.46 -10.54
CA ALA A 156 0.80 0.19 -11.15
C ALA A 156 0.33 1.42 -10.35
N ALA A 157 0.55 1.44 -9.04
CA ALA A 157 0.33 2.64 -8.24
C ALA A 157 1.45 3.67 -8.47
N GLN A 158 2.71 3.23 -8.44
CA GLN A 158 3.88 4.11 -8.61
C GLN A 158 3.90 4.83 -9.97
N ASP A 159 3.59 4.13 -11.06
CA ASP A 159 3.58 4.72 -12.40
C ASP A 159 2.55 5.85 -12.52
N GLN A 160 1.44 5.77 -11.79
CA GLN A 160 0.31 6.71 -11.85
C GLN A 160 0.47 7.90 -10.90
N ILE A 161 1.28 7.77 -9.84
CA ILE A 161 1.67 8.91 -8.99
C ILE A 161 2.45 9.95 -9.80
N ARG A 162 3.16 9.53 -10.87
CA ARG A 162 3.89 10.45 -11.76
C ARG A 162 2.99 11.43 -12.51
N ASP A 163 1.71 11.08 -12.68
CA ASP A 163 0.75 11.90 -13.41
C ASP A 163 0.06 12.95 -12.52
N ILE A 164 0.41 12.99 -11.23
CA ILE A 164 -0.16 13.94 -10.26
C ILE A 164 0.47 15.32 -10.47
N SER A 165 -0.36 16.28 -10.89
CA SER A 165 0.05 17.67 -11.09
C SER A 165 -0.14 18.54 -9.85
N ASP A 166 -1.16 18.25 -9.03
CA ASP A 166 -1.37 18.90 -7.73
C ASP A 166 -0.87 17.98 -6.61
N ILE A 167 0.36 18.23 -6.16
CA ILE A 167 1.00 17.44 -5.12
C ILE A 167 0.33 17.62 -3.75
N PHE A 168 -0.39 18.73 -3.51
CA PHE A 168 -1.13 18.93 -2.26
C PHE A 168 -2.44 18.14 -2.22
N GLY A 169 -2.95 17.75 -3.39
CA GLY A 169 -4.04 16.79 -3.58
C GLY A 169 -3.57 15.34 -3.73
N LEU A 170 -2.36 14.99 -3.28
CA LEU A 170 -1.73 13.67 -3.47
C LEU A 170 -2.66 12.50 -3.14
N PHE A 171 -3.43 12.58 -2.05
CA PHE A 171 -4.34 11.52 -1.63
C PHE A 171 -5.70 11.53 -2.33
N ASP A 172 -6.06 12.63 -3.00
CA ASP A 172 -7.35 12.79 -3.67
C ASP A 172 -7.28 12.53 -5.18
N TYR A 173 -6.07 12.38 -5.73
CA TYR A 173 -5.90 11.96 -7.11
C TYR A 173 -6.44 10.53 -7.32
N ALA A 174 -7.45 10.43 -8.18
CA ALA A 174 -8.13 9.18 -8.49
C ALA A 174 -7.93 8.80 -9.96
N CYS A 175 -7.53 7.56 -10.22
CA CYS A 175 -7.39 7.05 -11.58
C CYS A 175 -7.58 5.52 -11.63
N ILE A 176 -7.67 4.97 -12.83
CA ILE A 176 -7.66 3.52 -13.02
C ILE A 176 -6.20 3.09 -13.08
N LEU A 177 -5.77 2.19 -12.18
CA LEU A 177 -4.42 1.65 -12.23
C LEU A 177 -4.27 0.79 -13.50
N ARG A 178 -3.16 0.97 -14.22
CA ARG A 178 -2.91 0.29 -15.48
C ARG A 178 -1.73 -0.65 -15.36
N THR A 179 -1.66 -1.63 -16.26
CA THR A 179 -0.59 -2.64 -16.24
C THR A 179 0.77 -1.98 -16.49
N PRO A 180 1.74 -2.09 -15.56
CA PRO A 180 3.06 -1.49 -15.69
C PRO A 180 3.83 -2.07 -16.88
N LEU A 181 4.78 -1.30 -17.41
CA LEU A 181 5.53 -1.65 -18.62
C LEU A 181 6.15 -3.05 -18.56
N GLU A 182 6.76 -3.41 -17.43
CA GLU A 182 7.42 -4.70 -17.20
C GLU A 182 6.46 -5.90 -17.12
N TYR A 183 5.14 -5.66 -17.11
CA TYR A 183 4.09 -6.68 -17.14
C TYR A 183 3.30 -6.70 -18.46
N GLN A 184 3.65 -5.85 -19.42
CA GLN A 184 3.00 -5.79 -20.73
C GLN A 184 3.61 -6.83 -21.68
N LYS A 185 2.77 -7.67 -22.28
CA LYS A 185 3.16 -8.64 -23.32
C LYS A 185 2.98 -8.07 -24.73
N ASN A 186 2.16 -7.03 -24.86
CA ASN A 186 1.91 -6.31 -26.10
C ASN A 186 1.44 -4.87 -25.76
N LYS A 187 1.39 -3.99 -26.78
CA LYS A 187 0.99 -2.58 -26.59
C LYS A 187 -0.43 -2.40 -26.01
N LEU A 188 -1.35 -3.34 -26.26
CA LEU A 188 -2.73 -3.25 -25.76
C LEU A 188 -2.81 -3.52 -24.25
N ASP A 189 -1.83 -4.21 -23.67
CA ASP A 189 -1.79 -4.52 -22.24
C ASP A 189 -1.65 -3.25 -21.38
N SER A 190 -1.08 -2.17 -21.92
CA SER A 190 -1.02 -0.86 -21.24
C SER A 190 -2.38 -0.32 -20.82
N LYS A 191 -3.47 -0.75 -21.48
CA LYS A 191 -4.84 -0.38 -21.12
C LYS A 191 -5.48 -1.33 -20.12
N LYS A 192 -4.88 -2.48 -19.81
CA LYS A 192 -5.49 -3.47 -18.91
C LYS A 192 -5.47 -2.94 -17.47
N PRO A 193 -6.63 -2.89 -16.79
CA PRO A 193 -6.71 -2.42 -15.41
C PRO A 193 -5.97 -3.37 -14.47
N VAL A 194 -5.50 -2.81 -13.35
CA VAL A 194 -4.90 -3.53 -12.23
C VAL A 194 -5.71 -3.24 -10.99
N GLU A 195 -6.15 -4.30 -10.30
CA GLU A 195 -6.84 -4.14 -9.02
C GLU A 195 -5.86 -3.66 -7.94
N PRO A 196 -6.19 -2.59 -7.18
CA PRO A 196 -5.35 -2.06 -6.11
C PRO A 196 -5.36 -2.97 -4.88
N PHE A 197 -4.71 -2.51 -3.80
CA PHE A 197 -4.70 -3.22 -2.54
C PHE A 197 -5.98 -3.05 -1.74
N TYR A 198 -6.82 -2.05 -2.01
CA TYR A 198 -8.04 -1.75 -1.23
C TYR A 198 -7.72 -1.27 0.20
N PHE A 199 -6.62 -0.53 0.35
CA PHE A 199 -6.36 0.21 1.59
C PHE A 199 -7.20 1.49 1.67
N ASP A 200 -7.58 2.07 0.52
CA ASP A 200 -8.45 3.25 0.53
C ASP A 200 -9.90 2.87 0.85
N ALA A 201 -10.41 3.38 1.98
CA ALA A 201 -11.77 3.12 2.43
C ALA A 201 -12.87 3.60 1.45
N ARG A 202 -12.57 4.58 0.60
CA ARG A 202 -13.51 5.07 -0.44
C ARG A 202 -13.81 4.03 -1.51
N ARG A 203 -12.96 3.00 -1.64
CA ARG A 203 -13.07 1.99 -2.71
C ARG A 203 -13.94 0.80 -2.32
N PHE A 204 -14.36 0.65 -1.06
CA PHE A 204 -15.17 -0.50 -0.71
C PHE A 204 -16.49 -0.52 -1.50
N ALA A 205 -16.71 -1.60 -2.24
CA ALA A 205 -17.97 -1.91 -2.90
C ALA A 205 -18.23 -3.42 -2.75
N HIS A 206 -19.32 -3.79 -2.09
CA HIS A 206 -19.80 -5.17 -2.06
C HIS A 206 -20.80 -5.41 -3.19
N ALA A 207 -20.77 -6.59 -3.83
CA ALA A 207 -21.68 -6.90 -4.94
C ALA A 207 -23.17 -6.80 -4.56
N LEU A 208 -23.50 -7.06 -3.29
CA LEU A 208 -24.86 -6.88 -2.76
C LEU A 208 -25.24 -5.40 -2.58
N ASP A 209 -24.27 -4.53 -2.27
CA ASP A 209 -24.50 -3.10 -2.09
C ASP A 209 -24.69 -2.40 -3.43
N VAL A 210 -23.99 -2.86 -4.48
CA VAL A 210 -24.13 -2.35 -5.85
C VAL A 210 -25.23 -3.06 -6.66
N GLY A 211 -25.78 -4.17 -6.16
CA GLY A 211 -26.84 -4.95 -6.80
C GLY A 211 -26.41 -5.83 -7.99
N PHE A 212 -25.12 -5.83 -8.35
CA PHE A 212 -24.54 -6.68 -9.40
C PHE A 212 -23.02 -6.85 -9.21
N SER A 213 -22.42 -7.87 -9.85
CA SER A 213 -20.96 -8.05 -9.82
C SER A 213 -20.28 -7.09 -10.80
N LEU A 214 -19.44 -6.18 -10.27
CA LEU A 214 -18.64 -5.23 -11.07
C LEU A 214 -17.67 -5.96 -12.02
N ASP A 215 -17.11 -7.08 -11.56
CA ASP A 215 -16.19 -7.91 -12.36
C ASP A 215 -16.90 -8.52 -13.59
N VAL A 216 -18.15 -8.94 -13.45
CA VAL A 216 -18.96 -9.48 -14.56
C VAL A 216 -19.32 -8.39 -15.56
N GLN A 217 -19.52 -7.16 -15.09
CA GLN A 217 -19.87 -6.02 -15.94
C GLN A 217 -18.64 -5.31 -16.54
N ASN A 218 -17.42 -5.76 -16.24
CA ASN A 218 -16.16 -5.20 -16.73
C ASN A 218 -16.05 -3.67 -16.48
N VAL A 219 -16.58 -3.21 -15.34
CA VAL A 219 -16.61 -1.81 -14.96
C VAL A 219 -15.26 -1.41 -14.40
N GLU A 220 -14.59 -0.45 -15.04
CA GLU A 220 -13.34 0.10 -14.53
C GLU A 220 -13.61 0.99 -13.30
N THR A 221 -12.90 0.73 -12.20
CA THR A 221 -13.10 1.43 -10.92
C THR A 221 -11.88 2.27 -10.55
N LEU A 222 -12.13 3.48 -10.07
CA LEU A 222 -11.09 4.42 -9.66
C LEU A 222 -10.39 3.97 -8.37
N ALA A 223 -9.07 4.05 -8.36
CA ALA A 223 -8.20 3.87 -7.20
C ALA A 223 -7.50 5.19 -6.88
N HIS A 224 -6.93 5.30 -5.67
CA HIS A 224 -6.11 6.43 -5.27
C HIS A 224 -4.65 5.96 -5.12
N PRO A 225 -3.82 6.09 -6.19
CA PRO A 225 -2.53 5.43 -6.27
C PRO A 225 -1.59 5.71 -5.10
N ALA A 226 -1.54 6.98 -4.65
CA ALA A 226 -0.71 7.39 -3.54
C ALA A 226 -1.14 6.74 -2.22
N VAL A 227 -2.45 6.69 -1.96
CA VAL A 227 -3.01 6.04 -0.76
C VAL A 227 -2.64 4.55 -0.75
N GLU A 228 -2.82 3.86 -1.87
CA GLU A 228 -2.53 2.42 -1.97
C GLU A 228 -1.03 2.09 -1.78
N LEU A 229 -0.14 2.82 -2.46
CA LEU A 229 1.30 2.58 -2.37
C LEU A 229 1.87 2.98 -1.02
N LEU A 230 1.56 4.18 -0.53
CA LEU A 230 2.11 4.68 0.72
C LEU A 230 1.54 3.94 1.92
N SER A 231 0.29 3.45 1.87
CA SER A 231 -0.25 2.55 2.90
C SER A 231 0.55 1.26 3.01
N LEU A 232 0.87 0.63 1.87
CA LEU A 232 1.68 -0.60 1.85
C LEU A 232 3.04 -0.37 2.52
N ILE A 233 3.65 0.79 2.24
CA ILE A 233 4.94 1.21 2.82
C ILE A 233 4.79 1.49 4.32
N GLY A 234 3.76 2.23 4.73
CA GLY A 234 3.49 2.53 6.13
C GLY A 234 3.29 1.28 6.97
N LEU A 235 2.48 0.33 6.48
CA LEU A 235 2.21 -0.94 7.18
C LEU A 235 3.45 -1.80 7.41
N GLN A 236 4.56 -1.58 6.69
CA GLN A 236 5.81 -2.30 6.96
C GLN A 236 6.39 -2.00 8.35
N ARG A 237 6.11 -0.81 8.90
CA ARG A 237 6.56 -0.43 10.25
C ARG A 237 5.39 -0.21 11.20
N PHE A 238 4.36 0.48 10.73
CA PHE A 238 3.24 0.96 11.52
C PHE A 238 2.12 -0.09 11.50
N HIS A 239 2.23 -1.09 12.36
CA HIS A 239 1.23 -2.14 12.50
C HIS A 239 0.12 -1.66 13.43
N PRO A 240 -1.15 -1.63 12.99
CA PRO A 240 -2.24 -1.27 13.89
C PRO A 240 -2.49 -2.34 14.94
N VAL A 241 -3.01 -1.90 16.08
CA VAL A 241 -3.37 -2.80 17.17
C VAL A 241 -4.74 -3.41 16.94
N ALA A 242 -4.92 -4.66 17.36
CA ALA A 242 -6.22 -5.29 17.37
C ALA A 242 -7.24 -4.43 18.15
N GLY A 243 -8.41 -4.27 17.57
CA GLY A 243 -9.51 -3.51 18.15
C GLY A 243 -10.38 -4.33 19.09
N SER A 244 -11.59 -3.81 19.32
CA SER A 244 -12.59 -4.38 20.22
C SER A 244 -13.07 -5.80 19.85
N SER A 245 -12.93 -6.18 18.58
CA SER A 245 -13.33 -7.49 18.08
C SER A 245 -12.43 -7.96 16.94
N LYS A 246 -12.61 -9.23 16.55
CA LYS A 246 -11.97 -9.80 15.37
C LYS A 246 -12.12 -8.90 14.14
N TRP A 247 -11.05 -8.75 13.36
CA TRP A 247 -10.95 -7.89 12.17
C TRP A 247 -11.15 -6.38 12.40
N ARG A 248 -11.18 -5.92 13.65
CA ARG A 248 -11.13 -4.50 13.97
C ARG A 248 -9.71 -4.11 14.36
N PHE A 249 -9.34 -2.90 14.02
CA PHE A 249 -8.00 -2.37 14.19
C PHE A 249 -8.07 -0.92 14.62
N ARG A 250 -7.18 -0.54 15.53
CA ARG A 250 -7.07 0.81 16.06
C ARG A 250 -5.82 1.49 15.53
N TYR A 251 -5.92 2.80 15.34
CA TYR A 251 -4.79 3.69 15.12
C TYR A 251 -5.06 5.02 15.82
N CYS A 252 -4.01 5.75 16.15
CA CYS A 252 -4.10 7.03 16.83
C CYS A 252 -3.46 8.15 16.00
N LEU A 253 -4.07 9.34 16.06
CA LEU A 253 -3.55 10.56 15.47
C LEU A 253 -2.77 11.33 16.52
N TRP A 254 -1.46 11.08 16.59
CA TRP A 254 -0.60 11.75 17.53
C TRP A 254 -0.35 13.21 17.12
N LYS A 255 -0.43 14.14 18.07
CA LYS A 255 -0.28 15.59 17.80
C LYS A 255 1.14 16.12 17.98
N GLN A 256 2.01 15.37 18.66
CA GLN A 256 3.40 15.76 18.92
C GLN A 256 4.31 15.40 17.74
N ALA A 257 5.33 16.20 17.45
CA ALA A 257 6.34 15.83 16.45
C ALA A 257 7.11 14.58 16.92
N LEU A 258 6.89 13.44 16.26
CA LEU A 258 7.52 12.17 16.60
C LEU A 258 8.42 11.68 15.47
N SER A 259 9.59 11.14 15.82
CA SER A 259 10.41 10.38 14.88
C SER A 259 9.68 9.11 14.43
N VAL A 260 10.08 8.56 13.29
CA VAL A 260 9.46 7.34 12.73
C VAL A 260 9.41 6.17 13.72
N TYR A 261 10.41 6.04 14.60
CA TYR A 261 10.48 4.94 15.58
C TYR A 261 9.49 5.12 16.71
N VAL A 262 9.38 6.35 17.25
CA VAL A 262 8.46 6.64 18.35
C VAL A 262 7.02 6.64 17.85
N ALA A 263 6.77 7.22 16.67
CA ALA A 263 5.46 7.17 16.02
C ALA A 263 5.01 5.72 15.78
N ALA A 264 5.90 4.83 15.34
CA ALA A 264 5.57 3.42 15.18
C ALA A 264 5.20 2.74 16.51
N ALA A 265 5.95 3.02 17.58
CA ALA A 265 5.64 2.51 18.91
C ALA A 265 4.29 3.01 19.45
N VAL A 266 3.93 4.24 19.10
CA VAL A 266 2.62 4.83 19.40
C VAL A 266 1.50 4.15 18.62
N VAL A 267 1.67 3.91 17.32
CA VAL A 267 0.65 3.24 16.50
C VAL A 267 0.40 1.80 16.93
N CYS A 268 1.43 1.09 17.41
CA CYS A 268 1.28 -0.26 17.96
C CYS A 268 0.98 -0.29 19.47
N ASP A 269 0.53 0.83 20.06
CA ASP A 269 0.09 0.94 21.46
C ASP A 269 1.16 0.47 22.49
N SER A 270 2.44 0.52 22.10
CA SER A 270 3.57 0.20 22.97
C SER A 270 4.05 1.42 23.76
N VAL A 271 3.68 2.61 23.31
CA VAL A 271 3.90 3.89 23.99
C VAL A 271 2.60 4.68 23.92
N PRO A 272 2.06 5.18 25.05
CA PRO A 272 0.85 5.97 25.03
C PRO A 272 1.09 7.29 24.30
N ALA A 273 0.16 7.68 23.44
CA ALA A 273 0.14 9.01 22.85
C ALA A 273 -0.59 9.97 23.81
N VAL A 274 0.04 11.07 24.17
CA VAL A 274 -0.62 12.12 24.95
C VAL A 274 -1.38 13.04 23.99
N ASP A 275 -2.64 13.30 24.29
CA ASP A 275 -3.54 14.17 23.51
C ASP A 275 -3.64 13.71 22.04
N ALA A 276 -4.15 12.49 21.84
CA ALA A 276 -4.28 11.87 20.53
C ALA A 276 -5.68 11.29 20.32
N ASP A 277 -6.22 11.54 19.13
CA ASP A 277 -7.51 11.00 18.74
C ASP A 277 -7.35 9.53 18.30
N VAL A 278 -8.09 8.60 18.92
CA VAL A 278 -8.04 7.18 18.56
C VAL A 278 -9.21 6.82 17.65
N TYR A 279 -8.89 6.16 16.54
CA TYR A 279 -9.84 5.68 15.54
C TYR A 279 -9.84 4.17 15.47
N GLU A 280 -11.01 3.58 15.18
CA GLU A 280 -11.16 2.16 14.92
C GLU A 280 -11.76 1.93 13.53
N PHE A 281 -11.17 1.03 12.76
CA PHE A 281 -11.70 0.56 11.48
C PHE A 281 -11.82 -0.97 11.49
N ARG A 282 -12.59 -1.51 10.55
CA ARG A 282 -12.72 -2.96 10.32
C ARG A 282 -12.22 -3.36 8.93
N LEU A 283 -11.75 -4.60 8.81
CA LEU A 283 -11.61 -5.26 7.51
C LEU A 283 -12.97 -5.72 7.03
N LEU A 284 -13.32 -5.27 5.83
CA LEU A 284 -14.51 -5.71 5.12
C LEU A 284 -14.14 -6.84 4.17
N PHE A 285 -15.08 -7.75 3.94
CA PHE A 285 -14.92 -8.83 2.99
C PHE A 285 -15.69 -8.49 1.72
N ARG A 286 -15.03 -8.65 0.57
CA ARG A 286 -15.59 -8.38 -0.75
C ARG A 286 -16.20 -9.62 -1.40
N ASP A 287 -15.99 -10.78 -0.79
CA ASP A 287 -16.62 -12.04 -1.17
C ASP A 287 -17.06 -12.86 0.06
N ASP A 288 -18.04 -13.73 -0.14
CA ASP A 288 -18.61 -14.58 0.92
C ASP A 288 -17.58 -15.58 1.48
N GLN A 289 -16.55 -15.90 0.68
CA GLN A 289 -15.45 -16.77 1.09
C GLN A 289 -14.39 -16.05 1.94
N LYS A 290 -14.55 -14.75 2.21
CA LYS A 290 -13.65 -13.93 3.05
C LYS A 290 -12.20 -13.92 2.55
N ARG A 291 -11.99 -14.10 1.25
CA ARG A 291 -10.67 -14.13 0.61
C ARG A 291 -10.20 -12.73 0.28
N TYR A 292 -11.11 -11.86 -0.16
CA TYR A 292 -10.78 -10.50 -0.58
C TYR A 292 -11.19 -9.52 0.50
N LYS A 293 -10.21 -8.80 1.02
CA LYS A 293 -10.39 -7.87 2.14
C LYS A 293 -10.25 -6.42 1.65
N ALA A 294 -10.83 -5.47 2.39
CA ALA A 294 -10.69 -4.04 2.16
C ALA A 294 -10.78 -3.29 3.48
N PHE A 295 -10.21 -2.10 3.55
CA PHE A 295 -10.43 -1.24 4.71
C PHE A 295 -11.82 -0.58 4.65
N SER A 296 -12.47 -0.48 5.80
CA SER A 296 -13.65 0.38 5.98
C SER A 296 -13.24 1.79 6.41
N SER A 297 -14.18 2.73 6.34
CA SER A 297 -14.04 3.99 7.06
C SER A 297 -13.93 3.73 8.56
N ALA A 298 -13.08 4.49 9.22
CA ALA A 298 -12.87 4.45 10.65
C ALA A 298 -13.84 5.37 11.40
N THR A 299 -14.08 5.03 12.66
CA THR A 299 -14.86 5.85 13.60
C THR A 299 -13.96 6.30 14.74
N LEU A 300 -14.09 7.56 15.15
CA LEU A 300 -13.45 8.08 16.37
C LEU A 300 -14.03 7.35 17.59
N ILE A 301 -13.17 6.82 18.45
CA ILE A 301 -13.55 6.09 19.67
C ILE A 301 -13.11 6.78 20.97
N GLY A 302 -12.41 7.93 20.89
CA GLY A 302 -12.05 8.78 22.02
C GLY A 302 -10.54 8.89 22.26
N ASP A 303 -10.16 9.53 23.37
CA ASP A 303 -8.76 9.81 23.79
C ASP A 303 -8.20 8.76 24.79
N GLU A 304 -8.92 7.67 25.06
CA GLU A 304 -8.51 6.69 26.07
C GLU A 304 -7.46 5.71 25.51
N LEU A 305 -6.20 5.96 25.85
CA LEU A 305 -5.16 4.94 26.07
C LEU A 305 -4.66 5.01 27.51
#